data_AF-A0A2D9H3W0-F1
#
_entry.id   AF-A0A2D9H3W0-F1
#
_cell.length_a   1.000
_cell.length_b   1.000
_cell.length_c   1.000
_cell.angle_alpha   90.00
_cell.angle_beta   90.00
_cell.angle_gamma   90.00
#
_symmetry.space_group_name_H-M   'P 1'
#
loop_
_entity.id
_entity.type
_entity.pdbx_description
1 polymer ?
#
loop_
_entity_poly.entity_id
_entity_poly.type
_entity_poly.pdbx_seq_one_letter_code
_entity_poly.pdbx_strand_id
1 'polypeptide(L)'
;MPTTSVTVGSSVGLHARPAALIAEAAGGLGSSVTINGVDAASSLMIMTLGAKCGDTVEVAGDDQAAVDAIAALVAQDLDAS
;
A
#
# COMPACT_ATOMS: atom_id res chain seq x y z
N MET A 1 9.38 14.75 0.41
CA MET A 1 8.69 13.47 0.19
C MET A 1 7.55 13.43 1.19
N PRO A 2 6.31 13.71 0.75
CA PRO A 2 5.14 13.53 1.59
C PRO A 2 5.06 12.10 2.13
N THR A 3 4.52 11.97 3.33
CA THR A 3 4.22 10.68 3.97
C THR A 3 2.83 10.70 4.58
N THR A 4 2.22 9.52 4.73
CA THR A 4 0.93 9.35 5.38
C THR A 4 0.92 8.02 6.11
N SER A 5 0.60 8.06 7.41
CA SER A 5 0.37 6.85 8.20
C SER A 5 -1.07 6.39 7.97
N VAL A 6 -1.25 5.11 7.66
CA VAL A 6 -2.55 4.51 7.35
C VAL A 6 -2.69 3.14 7.98
N THR A 7 -3.89 2.84 8.47
CA THR A 7 -4.24 1.53 9.00
C THR A 7 -4.60 0.57 7.87
N VAL A 8 -4.04 -0.64 7.90
CA VAL A 8 -4.38 -1.69 6.93
C VAL A 8 -5.83 -2.14 7.14
N GLY A 9 -6.67 -1.91 6.13
CA GLY A 9 -8.10 -2.22 6.17
C GLY A 9 -8.46 -3.61 5.68
N SER A 10 -7.61 -4.23 4.86
CA SER A 10 -7.78 -5.62 4.41
C SER A 10 -7.91 -6.56 5.59
N SER A 11 -9.02 -7.30 5.65
CA SER A 11 -9.32 -8.26 6.72
C SER A 11 -8.29 -9.39 6.78
N VAL A 12 -7.71 -9.74 5.63
CA VAL A 12 -6.59 -10.68 5.56
C VAL A 12 -5.24 -9.99 5.78
N GLY A 13 -5.12 -8.67 5.71
CA GLY A 13 -3.85 -7.93 5.72
C GLY A 13 -3.27 -7.73 4.32
N LEU A 14 -2.01 -7.30 4.19
CA LEU A 14 -1.34 -7.07 2.89
C LEU A 14 -0.81 -8.38 2.27
N HIS A 15 -1.70 -9.36 2.09
CA HIS A 15 -1.42 -10.66 1.45
C HIS A 15 -1.52 -10.59 -0.08
N ALA A 16 -1.47 -11.74 -0.76
CA ALA A 16 -1.36 -11.84 -2.22
C ALA A 16 -2.32 -10.94 -3.03
N ARG A 17 -3.63 -10.99 -2.77
CA ARG A 17 -4.62 -10.19 -3.52
C ARG A 17 -4.53 -8.68 -3.22
N PRO A 18 -4.63 -8.22 -1.95
CA PRO A 18 -4.44 -6.81 -1.62
C PRO A 18 -3.10 -6.23 -2.11
N ALA A 19 -2.00 -6.98 -1.93
CA ALA A 19 -0.68 -6.56 -2.39
C ALA A 19 -0.59 -6.45 -3.91
N ALA A 20 -1.23 -7.35 -4.67
CA ALA A 20 -1.27 -7.27 -6.13
C ALA A 20 -2.04 -6.03 -6.62
N LEU A 21 -3.19 -5.73 -6.02
CA LEU A 21 -3.99 -4.56 -6.38
C LEU A 21 -3.28 -3.25 -6.06
N ILE A 22 -2.62 -3.17 -4.91
CA ILE A 22 -1.80 -2.01 -4.54
C ILE A 22 -0.63 -1.86 -5.51
N ALA A 23 0.06 -2.96 -5.86
CA ALA A 23 1.19 -2.94 -6.76
C ALA A 23 0.82 -2.54 -8.19
N GLU A 24 -0.32 -3.02 -8.70
CA GLU A 24 -0.86 -2.60 -9.98
C GLU A 24 -1.15 -1.09 -9.99
N ALA A 25 -1.82 -0.59 -8.95
CA ALA A 25 -2.11 0.83 -8.83
C ALA A 25 -0.82 1.67 -8.75
N ALA A 26 0.13 1.28 -7.91
CA ALA A 26 1.42 1.97 -7.75
C ALA A 26 2.24 1.96 -9.04
N GLY A 27 2.28 0.86 -9.77
CA GLY A 27 2.96 0.76 -11.06
C GLY A 27 2.33 1.61 -12.18
N GLY A 28 1.06 2.00 -12.02
CA GLY A 28 0.37 2.94 -12.91
C GLY A 28 0.64 4.42 -12.59
N LEU A 29 1.30 4.73 -11.48
CA LEU A 29 1.63 6.10 -11.10
C LEU A 29 2.85 6.62 -11.87
N GLY A 30 2.89 7.93 -12.09
CA GLY A 30 4.04 8.60 -12.71
C GLY A 30 5.25 8.80 -11.78
N SER A 31 5.16 8.33 -10.52
CA SER A 31 6.15 8.55 -9.47
C SER A 31 6.25 7.35 -8.54
N SER A 32 7.41 7.14 -7.94
CA SER A 32 7.66 6.07 -6.98
C SER A 32 6.92 6.31 -5.66
N VAL A 33 6.33 5.24 -5.12
CA VAL A 33 5.69 5.21 -3.79
C VAL A 33 6.23 4.00 -3.03
N THR A 34 6.35 4.13 -1.72
CA THR A 34 6.79 3.06 -0.82
C THR A 34 5.80 2.85 0.31
N ILE A 35 5.78 1.62 0.85
CA ILE A 35 5.02 1.25 2.06
C ILE A 35 6.03 0.72 3.07
N ASN A 36 6.19 1.37 4.23
CA ASN A 36 7.24 1.06 5.22
C ASN A 36 8.64 0.91 4.58
N GLY A 37 8.93 1.74 3.57
CA GLY A 37 10.21 1.75 2.87
C GLY A 37 10.43 0.67 1.80
N VAL A 38 9.46 -0.22 1.54
CA VAL A 38 9.52 -1.13 0.38
C VAL A 38 8.76 -0.56 -0.81
N ASP A 39 9.17 -0.91 -2.02
CA ASP A 39 8.55 -0.47 -3.26
C ASP A 39 7.08 -0.92 -3.34
N ALA A 40 6.16 0.06 -3.43
CA ALA A 40 4.73 -0.20 -3.52
C ALA A 40 4.36 -0.84 -4.85
N ALA A 41 5.16 -0.71 -5.91
CA ALA A 41 4.91 -1.36 -7.21
C ALA A 41 5.31 -2.85 -7.23
N SER A 42 5.83 -3.38 -6.11
CA SER A 42 6.22 -4.79 -5.99
C SER A 42 5.33 -5.53 -4.98
N SER A 43 4.38 -6.31 -5.49
CA SER A 43 3.48 -7.12 -4.67
C SER A 43 4.24 -8.10 -3.77
N LEU A 44 5.34 -8.68 -4.27
CA LEU A 44 6.22 -9.54 -3.49
C LEU A 44 6.84 -8.81 -2.30
N MET A 45 7.35 -7.59 -2.51
CA MET A 45 7.96 -6.80 -1.44
C MET A 45 6.92 -6.39 -0.40
N ILE A 46 5.74 -5.94 -0.83
CA ILE A 46 4.62 -5.64 0.07
C ILE A 46 4.30 -6.85 0.95
N MET A 47 4.21 -8.05 0.39
CA MET A 47 3.90 -9.26 1.16
C MET A 47 4.97 -9.58 2.21
N THR A 48 6.24 -9.23 1.97
CA THR A 48 7.31 -9.46 2.96
C THR A 48 7.18 -8.58 4.21
N LEU A 49 6.42 -7.48 4.15
CA LEU A 49 6.12 -6.66 5.31
C LEU A 49 5.33 -7.42 6.38
N GLY A 50 4.55 -8.44 5.99
CA GLY A 50 3.71 -9.20 6.91
C GLY A 50 2.66 -8.36 7.65
N ALA A 51 2.27 -7.21 7.09
CA ALA A 51 1.34 -6.27 7.69
C ALA A 51 -0.08 -6.86 7.76
N LYS A 52 -0.66 -6.86 8.95
CA LYS A 52 -1.97 -7.46 9.27
C LYS A 52 -3.06 -6.40 9.31
N CYS A 53 -4.31 -6.83 9.25
CA CYS A 53 -5.46 -5.96 9.51
C CYS A 53 -5.27 -5.20 10.83
N GLY A 54 -5.47 -3.88 10.81
CA GLY A 54 -5.31 -3.03 11.99
C GLY A 54 -3.87 -2.55 12.26
N ASP A 55 -2.86 -3.11 11.58
CA ASP A 55 -1.50 -2.56 11.65
C ASP A 55 -1.46 -1.19 10.98
N THR A 56 -0.60 -0.30 11.49
CA THR A 56 -0.32 0.99 10.85
C THR A 56 0.95 0.88 10.01
N VAL A 57 0.87 1.34 8.77
CA VAL A 57 2.01 1.45 7.86
C VAL A 57 2.18 2.91 7.42
N GLU A 58 3.41 3.29 7.10
CA GLU A 58 3.72 4.57 6.48
C GLU A 58 3.76 4.41 4.96
N VAL A 59 3.01 5.24 4.24
CA VAL A 59 3.12 5.40 2.79
C VAL A 59 3.91 6.66 2.50
N ALA A 60 4.92 6.58 1.64
CA ALA A 60 5.80 7.70 1.32
C ALA A 60 6.08 7.79 -0.18
N GLY A 61 6.21 8.99 -0.72
CA GLY A 61 6.45 9.21 -2.15
C GLY A 61 6.89 10.64 -2.48
N ASP A 62 6.99 10.94 -3.77
CA ASP A 62 7.41 12.26 -4.25
C ASP A 62 6.26 13.27 -4.41
N ASP A 63 5.04 12.77 -4.59
CA ASP A 63 3.81 13.53 -4.78
C ASP A 63 2.76 13.10 -3.76
N GLN A 64 2.02 14.07 -3.20
CA GLN A 64 1.01 13.80 -2.18
C GLN A 64 -0.17 13.04 -2.76
N ALA A 65 -0.55 13.29 -4.02
CA ALA A 65 -1.69 12.60 -4.63
C ALA A 65 -1.42 11.09 -4.82
N ALA A 66 -0.19 10.72 -5.20
CA ALA A 66 0.29 9.36 -5.28
C ALA A 66 0.31 8.68 -3.90
N VAL A 67 0.79 9.39 -2.87
CA VAL A 67 0.77 8.89 -1.47
C VAL A 67 -0.67 8.66 -1.01
N ASP A 68 -1.57 9.62 -1.24
CA ASP A 68 -2.97 9.54 -0.85
C ASP A 68 -3.71 8.41 -1.57
N ALA A 69 -3.44 8.22 -2.87
CA ALA A 69 -4.03 7.14 -3.66
C ALA A 69 -3.64 5.75 -3.12
N ILE A 70 -2.36 5.55 -2.80
CA ILE A 70 -1.89 4.27 -2.24
C ILE A 70 -2.37 4.09 -0.79
N ALA A 71 -2.34 5.14 0.03
CA ALA A 71 -2.87 5.08 1.39
C ALA A 71 -4.37 4.72 1.39
N ALA A 72 -5.17 5.29 0.49
CA ALA A 72 -6.57 4.97 0.35
C ALA A 72 -6.80 3.50 -0.01
N LEU A 73 -5.95 2.88 -0.83
CA LEU A 73 -6.03 1.44 -1.13
C LEU A 73 -5.65 0.58 0.07
N VAL A 74 -4.60 0.96 0.81
CA VAL A 74 -4.19 0.26 2.04
C VAL A 74 -5.30 0.24 3.09
N ALA A 75 -6.07 1.34 3.21
CA ALA A 75 -7.19 1.46 4.14
C ALA A 75 -8.45 0.67 3.74
N GLN A 76 -8.53 0.16 2.51
CA GLN A 76 -9.70 -0.57 2.02
C GLN A 76 -9.60 -2.07 2.34
N ASP A 77 -10.76 -2.70 2.54
CA ASP A 77 -10.83 -4.17 2.56
C ASP A 77 -10.81 -4.72 1.13
N LEU A 78 -9.61 -4.83 0.55
CA LEU A 78 -9.40 -5.26 -0.83
C LEU A 78 -9.65 -6.75 -1.08
N ASP A 79 -10.00 -7.51 -0.03
CA ASP A 79 -10.34 -8.93 -0.11
C ASP A 79 -11.86 -9.18 -0.02
N ALA A 80 -12.62 -8.25 0.60
CA ALA A 80 -14.07 -8.24 0.56
C ALA A 80 -14.54 -8.02 -0.89
N SER A 81 -15.20 -9.02 -1.45
CA SER A 81 -15.71 -8.99 -2.83
C SER A 81 -17.11 -8.41 -2.92
#